data_AF-X1MJB1-F1
#
_entry.id   AF-X1MJB1-F1
#
_cell.length_a   1.000
_cell.length_b   1.000
_cell.length_c   1.000
_cell.angle_alpha   90.00
_cell.angle_beta   90.00
_cell.angle_gamma   90.00
#
_symmetry.space_group_name_H-M   'P 1'
#
loop_
_entity.id
_entity.type
_entity.pdbx_description
1 polymer ?
#
loop_
_entity_poly.entity_id
_entity_poly.type
_entity_poly.pdbx_seq_one_letter_code
_entity_poly.pdbx_strand_id
1 'polypeptide(L)' 'MFPFLTYITIPAEFATSALAYAGALFTDLSLIVYLAIGLPLGFWVINKVISMVTRRAR' A
#
# COMPACT_ATOMS: atom_id res chain seq x y z
N MET A 1 -2.10 -46.05 -20.41
CA MET A 1 -1.37 -45.03 -19.64
C MET A 1 -1.59 -43.69 -20.32
N PHE A 2 -2.25 -42.74 -19.67
CA PHE A 2 -2.48 -41.40 -20.25
C PHE A 2 -1.24 -40.53 -20.02
N PRO A 3 -0.71 -39.82 -21.04
CA PRO A 3 0.39 -38.90 -20.85
C PRO A 3 -0.13 -37.66 -20.12
N PHE A 4 0.42 -37.37 -18.94
CA PHE A 4 0.24 -36.09 -18.28
C PHE A 4 0.94 -35.02 -19.12
N LEU A 5 0.18 -34.28 -19.93
CA LEU A 5 0.66 -33.11 -20.67
C LEU A 5 0.84 -31.94 -19.69
N THR A 6 1.98 -31.88 -19.00
CA THR A 6 2.40 -30.65 -18.32
C THR A 6 2.99 -29.69 -19.36
N TYR A 7 2.14 -28.95 -20.07
CA TYR A 7 2.54 -27.87 -20.98
C TYR A 7 2.47 -26.50 -20.28
N ILE A 8 3.02 -26.40 -19.07
CA ILE A 8 3.21 -25.10 -18.40
C ILE A 8 4.68 -25.02 -18.01
N THR A 9 5.47 -24.43 -18.89
CA THR A 9 6.86 -24.06 -18.60
C THR A 9 6.84 -22.79 -17.76
N ILE A 10 6.93 -22.92 -16.44
CA ILE A 10 7.11 -21.76 -15.55
C ILE A 10 8.57 -21.32 -15.66
N PRO A 11 8.87 -20.11 -16.17
CA PRO A 11 10.23 -19.60 -16.18
C PRO A 11 10.81 -19.54 -14.76
N ALA A 12 12.10 -19.84 -14.59
CA ALA A 12 12.76 -19.75 -13.28
C ALA A 12 12.59 -18.36 -12.63
N GLU A 13 12.57 -17.32 -13.47
CA GLU A 13 12.41 -15.93 -13.06
C GLU A 13 10.96 -15.47 -12.89
N PHE A 14 9.99 -16.38 -12.97
CA PHE A 14 8.57 -16.02 -12.87
C PHE A 14 8.25 -15.41 -11.50
N ALA A 15 8.73 -16.03 -10.42
CA ALA A 15 8.45 -15.57 -9.06
C ALA A 15 9.09 -14.20 -8.79
N THR A 16 10.35 -14.00 -9.22
CA THR A 16 11.09 -12.75 -9.05
C THR A 16 10.45 -11.62 -9.86
N SER A 17 10.07 -11.90 -11.11
CA SER A 17 9.43 -10.93 -12.00
C SER A 17 8.03 -10.54 -11.53
N ALA A 18 7.23 -11.50 -11.06
CA ALA A 18 5.90 -11.23 -10.52
C ALA A 18 5.97 -10.38 -9.24
N LEU A 19 6.93 -10.69 -8.35
CA LEU A 19 7.12 -9.92 -7.12
C LEU A 19 7.62 -8.50 -7.41
N ALA A 20 8.56 -8.34 -8.37
CA ALA A 20 9.04 -7.04 -8.80
C ALA A 20 7.90 -6.18 -9.38
N TYR A 21 7.04 -6.76 -10.21
CA TYR A 21 5.86 -6.08 -10.75
C TYR A 21 4.88 -5.66 -9.65
N ALA A 22 4.58 -6.55 -8.70
CA ALA A 22 3.75 -6.21 -7.55
C ALA A 22 4.35 -5.07 -6.72
N GLY A 23 5.67 -5.09 -6.49
CA GLY A 23 6.38 -4.04 -5.77
C GLY A 23 6.30 -2.67 -6.45
N ALA A 24 6.46 -2.63 -7.78
CA ALA A 24 6.28 -1.41 -8.56
C ALA A 24 4.85 -0.86 -8.42
N LEU A 25 3.85 -1.73 -8.56
CA LEU A 25 2.45 -1.37 -8.44
C LEU A 25 2.11 -0.78 -7.05
N PHE A 26 2.62 -1.38 -5.97
CA PHE A 26 2.42 -0.82 -4.62
C PHE A 26 3.16 0.49 -4.40
N THR A 27 4.33 0.66 -5.02
CA THR A 27 5.09 1.91 -4.98
C THR A 27 4.28 3.03 -5.63
N ASP A 28 3.69 2.78 -6.79
CA ASP A 28 2.89 3.76 -7.53
C ASP A 28 1.57 4.09 -6.80
N LEU A 29 0.93 3.07 -6.20
CA LEU A 29 -0.30 3.25 -5.41
C LEU A 29 -0.05 3.89 -4.03
N SER A 30 1.19 3.92 -3.54
CA SER A 30 1.51 4.38 -2.19
C SER A 30 1.01 5.81 -1.94
N LEU A 31 1.05 6.69 -2.94
CA LEU A 31 0.54 8.05 -2.86
C LEU A 31 -0.96 8.09 -2.52
N ILE A 32 -1.75 7.23 -3.17
CA ILE A 32 -3.20 7.14 -2.92
C ILE A 32 -3.45 6.63 -1.50
N VAL A 33 -2.67 5.65 -1.03
CA VAL A 33 -2.75 5.13 0.33
C VAL A 33 -2.40 6.21 1.36
N TYR A 34 -1.33 6.98 1.12
CA TYR A 34 -0.93 8.10 1.97
C TYR A 34 -1.97 9.20 2.01
N LEU A 35 -2.63 9.51 0.89
CA LEU A 35 -3.71 10.50 0.89
C LEU A 35 -4.95 9.97 1.61
N ALA A 36 -5.35 8.71 1.37
CA ALA A 36 -6.54 8.12 1.97
C ALA A 36 -6.44 8.02 3.50
N ILE A 37 -5.25 7.73 4.03
CA ILE A 37 -5.04 7.55 5.48
C ILE A 37 -4.44 8.81 6.12
N GLY A 38 -3.44 9.40 5.48
CA GLY A 38 -2.67 10.52 6.02
C GLY A 38 -3.45 11.83 6.07
N LEU A 39 -4.34 12.09 5.12
CA LEU A 39 -5.13 13.33 5.11
C LEU A 39 -6.15 13.37 6.26
N PRO A 40 -6.98 12.32 6.50
CA PRO A 40 -7.83 12.27 7.70
C PRO A 40 -7.05 12.36 9.02
N LEU A 41 -5.92 11.64 9.12
CA LEU A 41 -5.07 11.68 10.32
C LEU A 41 -4.48 13.08 10.55
N GLY A 42 -4.00 13.74 9.50
CA GLY A 42 -3.45 15.10 9.57
C GLY A 42 -4.47 16.09 10.10
N PHE A 43 -5.69 16.08 9.56
CA PHE A 43 -6.77 16.94 10.05
C PHE A 43 -7.15 16.63 11.50
N TRP A 44 -7.17 15.35 11.89
CA TRP A 44 -7.43 14.95 13.27
C TRP A 44 -6.36 15.48 14.23
N VAL A 45 -5.07 15.36 13.88
CA VAL A 45 -3.96 15.88 14.70
C VAL A 45 -4.05 17.40 14.83
N ILE A 46 -4.27 18.13 13.73
CA ILE A 46 -4.41 19.59 13.76
C ILE A 46 -5.54 20.00 14.70
N ASN A 47 -6.72 19.39 14.57
CA ASN A 47 -7.85 19.67 15.43
C ASN A 47 -7.54 19.35 16.90
N LYS A 48 -6.83 18.24 17.16
CA LYS A 48 -6.45 17.84 18.51
C LYS A 48 -5.52 18.87 19.16
N VAL A 49 -4.52 19.36 18.42
CA VAL A 49 -3.57 20.38 18.90
C VAL A 49 -4.31 21.69 19.21
N ILE A 50 -5.16 22.16 18.30
CA ILE A 50 -5.98 23.36 18.52
C ILE A 50 -6.84 23.19 19.78
N SER A 51 -7.53 22.06 19.91
CA SER A 51 -8.38 21.76 21.07
C SER A 51 -7.61 21.83 22.39
N MET A 52 -6.36 21.35 22.43
CA MET A 52 -5.52 21.42 23.62
C MET A 52 -5.17 22.85 24.02
N VAL A 53 -4.84 23.70 23.03
CA VAL A 53 -4.52 25.12 23.29
C VAL A 53 -5.77 25.87 23.75
N THR A 54 -6.90 25.71 23.05
CA THR A 54 -8.15 26.40 23.39
C THR A 54 -8.68 26.00 24.77
N ARG A 55 -8.55 24.72 25.17
CA ARG A 55 -8.96 24.25 26.51
C ARG A 55 -8.09 24.80 27.64
N ARG A 56 -6.84 25.19 27.36
CA ARG A 56 -5.94 25.80 28.34
C ARG A 56 -6.13 27.31 28.46
N ALA A 57 -6.63 27.96 27.40
CA ALA A 57 -6.87 29.40 27.37
C ALA A 57 -8.23 29.81 27.99
N ARG A 58 -9.15 28.87 28.19
CA ARG A 58 -10.37 29.03 29.00
C ARG A 58 -10.13 28.59 30.43
#